data_AF-G5A8J8-F1
#
_entry.id   AF-G5A8J8-F1
#
_cell.length_a   1.000
_cell.length_b   1.000
_cell.length_c   1.000
_cell.angle_alpha   90.00
_cell.angle_beta   90.00
_cell.angle_gamma   90.00
#
_symmetry.space_group_name_H-M   'P 1'
#
loop_
_entity.id
_entity.type
_entity.pdbx_description
1 polymer ?
#
loop_
_entity_poly.entity_id
_entity_poly.type
_entity_poly.pdbx_seq_one_letter_code
_entity_poly.pdbx_strand_id
1 'polypeptide(L)'
;MCSAMVHTRTTQKLALELEINPGDRTNRNHWWKWLAYALFSMRARACSSLRTLIIPFLGELTGVDVRAFTSVLTSEHPEETLYDTPRGVKEEQDATLAPGAPIRWDFDDQVQPVLDSRPLTLYTPIYFVKTFSDDGTIEWVHAMIAGFGHCQVQRCNLDFHG
;
A
#
# COMPACT_ATOMS: atom_id res chain seq x y z
N MET A 1 -8.09 2.35 1.28
CA MET A 1 -7.74 2.32 2.74
C MET A 1 -6.39 3.03 2.93
N CYS A 2 -6.09 3.62 4.10
CA CYS A 2 -4.93 4.51 4.24
C CYS A 2 -3.61 3.76 4.47
N SER A 3 -2.69 3.80 3.48
CA SER A 3 -1.34 3.22 3.56
C SER A 3 -0.49 3.78 4.71
N ALA A 4 -0.81 4.99 5.21
CA ALA A 4 -0.09 5.59 6.33
C ALA A 4 -0.20 4.76 7.63
N MET A 5 -1.26 3.95 7.77
CA MET A 5 -1.45 3.14 8.98
C MET A 5 -0.32 2.15 9.23
N VAL A 6 0.35 1.68 8.17
CA VAL A 6 1.53 0.80 8.23
C VAL A 6 2.67 1.40 9.07
N HIS A 7 2.79 2.73 9.06
CA HIS A 7 3.87 3.48 9.72
C HIS A 7 3.43 4.18 11.01
N THR A 8 2.30 3.78 11.59
CA THR A 8 1.78 4.43 12.80
C THR A 8 2.69 4.17 13.99
N ARG A 9 3.48 5.17 14.41
CA ARG A 9 4.42 5.02 15.54
C ARG A 9 3.94 5.61 16.87
N THR A 10 3.01 6.55 16.84
CA THR A 10 2.54 7.26 18.04
C THR A 10 1.27 6.66 18.64
N THR A 11 0.55 5.80 17.91
CA THR A 11 -0.73 5.24 18.33
C THR A 11 -0.58 3.76 18.68
N GLN A 12 -0.91 3.41 19.92
CA GLN A 12 -0.88 2.02 20.39
C GLN A 12 -2.26 1.34 20.37
N LYS A 13 -3.34 2.13 20.41
CA LYS A 13 -4.72 1.65 20.42
C LYS A 13 -5.49 2.34 19.32
N LEU A 14 -6.11 1.57 18.43
CA LEU A 14 -6.88 2.05 17.31
C LEU A 14 -8.26 1.41 17.32
N ALA A 15 -9.29 2.23 17.23
CA ALA A 15 -10.66 1.78 16.96
C ALA A 15 -11.05 2.26 15.55
N LEU A 16 -11.52 1.35 14.71
CA LEU A 16 -11.91 1.64 13.32
C LEU A 16 -13.30 1.11 13.06
N GLU A 17 -14.23 1.99 12.75
CA GLU A 17 -15.50 1.61 12.17
C GLU A 17 -15.32 1.44 10.66
N LEU A 18 -15.61 0.25 10.14
CA LEU A 18 -15.44 -0.09 8.73
C LEU A 18 -16.78 -0.43 8.12
N GLU A 19 -17.26 0.43 7.22
CA GLU A 19 -18.45 0.17 6.42
C GLU A 19 -18.04 -0.55 5.12
N ILE A 20 -18.06 -1.89 5.15
CA ILE A 20 -17.78 -2.72 3.97
C ILE A 20 -19.11 -3.11 3.33
N ASN A 21 -19.41 -2.56 2.15
CA ASN A 21 -20.64 -2.89 1.43
C ASN A 21 -20.62 -4.38 1.02
N PRO A 22 -21.56 -5.21 1.52
CA PRO A 22 -21.57 -6.65 1.24
C PRO A 22 -21.93 -6.99 -0.22
N GLY A 23 -22.55 -6.07 -0.97
CA GLY A 23 -23.00 -6.28 -2.34
C GLY A 23 -21.90 -6.17 -3.42
N ASP A 24 -20.78 -5.51 -3.11
CA ASP A 24 -19.68 -5.28 -4.05
C ASP A 24 -18.54 -6.27 -3.80
N ARG A 25 -18.64 -7.45 -4.43
CA ARG A 25 -17.73 -8.58 -4.17
C ARG A 25 -16.27 -8.28 -4.51
N THR A 26 -16.02 -7.59 -5.63
CA THR A 26 -14.65 -7.31 -6.08
C THR A 26 -13.98 -6.31 -5.13
N ASN A 27 -14.71 -5.23 -4.81
CA ASN A 27 -14.22 -4.22 -3.89
C ASN A 27 -14.01 -4.83 -2.49
N ARG A 28 -14.99 -5.60 -1.98
CA ARG A 28 -14.89 -6.26 -0.67
C ARG A 28 -13.61 -7.08 -0.47
N ASN A 29 -13.20 -7.88 -1.45
CA ASN A 29 -11.94 -8.63 -1.35
C ASN A 29 -10.71 -7.71 -1.24
N HIS A 30 -10.70 -6.63 -2.05
CA HIS A 30 -9.64 -5.63 -2.02
C HIS A 30 -9.59 -4.89 -0.68
N TRP A 31 -10.75 -4.59 -0.07
CA TRP A 31 -10.82 -4.04 1.28
C TRP A 31 -10.16 -4.95 2.32
N TRP A 32 -10.43 -6.26 2.29
CA TRP A 32 -9.80 -7.21 3.21
C TRP A 32 -8.29 -7.33 3.01
N LYS A 33 -7.81 -7.34 1.76
CA LYS A 33 -6.38 -7.27 1.45
C LYS A 33 -5.74 -6.01 2.03
N TRP A 34 -6.38 -4.85 1.87
CA TRP A 34 -5.90 -3.59 2.43
C TRP A 34 -5.90 -3.56 3.95
N LEU A 35 -6.91 -4.13 4.60
CA LEU A 35 -6.96 -4.22 6.05
C LEU A 35 -5.80 -5.06 6.59
N ALA A 36 -5.56 -6.22 5.95
CA ALA A 36 -4.41 -7.07 6.24
C ALA A 36 -3.10 -6.30 6.00
N TYR A 37 -2.96 -5.64 4.85
CA TYR A 37 -1.78 -4.85 4.51
C TYR A 37 -1.47 -3.80 5.58
N ALA A 38 -2.46 -2.97 5.90
CA ALA A 38 -2.28 -1.76 6.69
C ALA A 38 -2.01 -2.05 8.18
N LEU A 39 -2.56 -3.14 8.72
CA LEU A 39 -2.57 -3.41 10.15
C LEU A 39 -1.86 -4.70 10.57
N PHE A 40 -1.67 -5.65 9.65
CA PHE A 40 -1.21 -7.00 10.00
C PHE A 40 -0.06 -7.55 9.15
N SER A 41 0.24 -6.95 8.00
CA SER A 41 1.31 -7.41 7.10
C SER A 41 2.69 -7.43 7.78
N MET A 42 3.65 -8.13 7.17
CA MET A 42 5.04 -8.09 7.61
C MET A 42 5.56 -6.65 7.76
N ARG A 43 5.22 -5.77 6.80
CA ARG A 43 5.59 -4.36 6.85
C ARG A 43 4.94 -3.63 8.02
N ALA A 44 3.64 -3.79 8.23
CA ALA A 44 2.95 -3.17 9.36
C ALA A 44 3.53 -3.64 10.70
N ARG A 45 3.85 -4.93 10.84
CA ARG A 45 4.50 -5.48 12.04
C ARG A 45 5.90 -4.91 12.28
N ALA A 46 6.64 -4.58 11.22
CA ALA A 46 7.98 -3.99 11.33
C ALA A 46 7.94 -2.47 11.61
N CYS A 47 6.91 -1.76 11.13
CA CYS A 47 6.88 -0.31 11.09
C CYS A 47 5.91 0.36 12.08
N SER A 48 4.89 -0.37 12.55
CA SER A 48 3.82 0.15 13.42
C SER A 48 4.08 -0.15 14.90
N SER A 49 3.59 0.71 15.78
CA SER A 49 3.57 0.52 17.24
C SER A 49 2.21 0.08 17.77
N LEU A 50 1.26 -0.22 16.87
CA LEU A 50 -0.09 -0.61 17.23
C LEU A 50 -0.10 -1.95 17.99
N ARG A 51 -0.79 -1.96 19.15
CA ARG A 51 -0.90 -3.13 20.03
C ARG A 51 -2.34 -3.60 20.21
N THR A 52 -3.29 -2.69 20.11
CA THR A 52 -4.71 -2.98 20.28
C THR A 52 -5.48 -2.44 19.09
N LEU A 53 -6.24 -3.32 18.46
CA LEU A 53 -7.15 -2.97 17.38
C LEU A 53 -8.57 -3.36 17.80
N ILE A 54 -9.50 -2.42 17.67
CA ILE A 54 -10.92 -2.63 17.90
C ILE A 54 -11.64 -2.33 16.59
N ILE A 55 -12.32 -3.32 16.02
CA ILE A 55 -13.16 -3.11 14.85
C ILE A 55 -14.59 -3.49 15.26
N PRO A 56 -15.41 -2.52 15.70
CA PRO A 56 -16.80 -2.78 16.00
C PRO A 56 -17.56 -3.10 14.71
N PHE A 57 -18.61 -3.92 14.83
CA PHE A 57 -19.53 -4.24 13.73
C PHE A 57 -18.85 -4.79 12.47
N LEU A 58 -17.79 -5.58 12.65
CA LEU A 58 -17.19 -6.31 11.54
C LEU A 58 -18.25 -7.22 10.92
N GLY A 59 -18.62 -6.94 9.66
CA GLY A 59 -19.62 -7.71 8.92
C GLY A 59 -19.23 -9.20 8.81
N GLU A 60 -20.13 -10.01 8.25
CA GLU A 60 -19.86 -11.44 8.06
C GLU A 60 -18.59 -11.66 7.25
N LEU A 61 -17.65 -12.48 7.72
CA LEU A 61 -16.51 -12.95 6.91
C LEU A 61 -16.90 -14.23 6.17
N THR A 62 -16.77 -14.21 4.85
CA THR A 62 -16.86 -15.43 4.03
C THR A 62 -15.50 -16.10 3.92
N GLY A 63 -15.47 -17.37 3.47
CA GLY A 63 -14.22 -18.06 3.19
C GLY A 63 -13.37 -17.39 2.10
N VAL A 64 -13.98 -16.61 1.19
CA VAL A 64 -13.23 -15.84 0.17
C VAL A 64 -12.51 -14.66 0.82
N ASP A 65 -13.18 -13.94 1.70
CA ASP A 65 -12.60 -12.80 2.44
C ASP A 65 -11.42 -13.25 3.30
N VAL A 66 -11.58 -14.36 4.02
CA VAL A 66 -10.52 -14.93 4.85
C VAL A 66 -9.30 -15.28 4.00
N ARG A 67 -9.48 -15.82 2.79
CA ARG A 67 -8.35 -16.10 1.89
C ARG A 67 -7.68 -14.82 1.39
N ALA A 68 -8.45 -13.80 1.01
CA ALA A 68 -7.91 -12.51 0.58
C ALA A 68 -7.14 -11.79 1.70
N PHE A 69 -7.66 -11.81 2.92
CA PHE A 69 -6.97 -11.30 4.09
C PHE A 69 -5.68 -12.08 4.37
N THR A 70 -5.78 -13.41 4.36
CA THR A 70 -4.65 -14.30 4.70
C THR A 70 -3.53 -14.20 3.67
N SER A 71 -3.85 -14.02 2.38
CA SER A 71 -2.83 -13.92 1.33
C SER A 71 -1.85 -12.78 1.60
N VAL A 72 -2.33 -11.62 2.07
CA VAL A 72 -1.47 -10.49 2.43
C VAL A 72 -0.83 -10.69 3.81
N LEU A 73 -1.56 -11.24 4.78
CA LEU A 73 -1.08 -11.47 6.14
C LEU A 73 0.21 -12.32 6.18
N THR A 74 0.25 -13.36 5.33
CA THR A 74 1.33 -14.35 5.28
C THR A 74 2.34 -14.07 4.17
N SER A 75 2.15 -13.01 3.37
CA SER A 75 3.06 -12.69 2.28
C SER A 75 4.38 -12.10 2.78
N GLU A 76 5.47 -12.50 2.13
CA GLU A 76 6.79 -11.88 2.27
C GLU A 76 6.89 -10.57 1.48
N HIS A 77 6.06 -10.41 0.44
CA HIS A 77 5.99 -9.26 -0.48
C HIS A 77 4.58 -8.66 -0.45
N PRO A 78 4.18 -8.01 0.66
CA PRO A 78 2.79 -7.64 0.89
C PRO A 78 2.32 -6.52 -0.05
N GLU A 79 3.20 -5.63 -0.53
CA GLU A 79 2.88 -4.64 -1.57
C GLU A 79 2.49 -5.31 -2.89
N GLU A 80 3.30 -6.26 -3.35
CA GLU A 80 3.05 -6.98 -4.62
C GLU A 80 1.78 -7.81 -4.53
N THR A 81 1.56 -8.46 -3.38
CA THR A 81 0.36 -9.28 -3.13
C THR A 81 -0.93 -8.45 -3.02
N LEU A 82 -0.82 -7.22 -2.52
CA LEU A 82 -1.94 -6.29 -2.40
C LEU A 82 -2.48 -5.89 -3.77
N TYR A 83 -1.60 -5.67 -4.75
CA TYR A 83 -1.95 -5.26 -6.12
C TYR A 83 -1.91 -6.39 -7.14
N ASP A 84 -1.66 -7.63 -6.70
CA ASP A 84 -1.52 -8.81 -7.56
C ASP A 84 -0.47 -8.59 -8.68
N THR A 85 0.60 -7.86 -8.36
CA THR A 85 1.70 -7.58 -9.30
C THR A 85 2.77 -8.68 -9.25
N PRO A 86 3.47 -8.96 -10.36
CA PRO A 86 4.54 -9.95 -10.37
C PRO A 86 5.72 -9.50 -9.52
N ARG A 87 6.53 -10.48 -9.09
CA ARG A 87 7.76 -10.22 -8.34
C ARG A 87 8.74 -9.40 -9.17
N GLY A 88 9.26 -8.31 -8.58
CA GLY A 88 10.31 -7.51 -9.18
C GLY A 88 11.65 -8.26 -9.29
N VAL A 89 12.52 -7.79 -10.19
CA VAL A 89 13.94 -8.22 -10.25
C VAL A 89 14.73 -7.60 -9.10
N LYS A 90 14.34 -6.39 -8.69
CA LYS A 90 14.91 -5.70 -7.53
C LYS A 90 14.07 -5.99 -6.29
N GLU A 91 14.76 -6.20 -5.17
CA GLU A 91 14.14 -6.30 -3.85
C GLU A 91 13.40 -5.01 -3.48
N GLU A 92 12.26 -5.15 -2.79
CA GLU A 92 11.48 -4.00 -2.32
C GLU A 92 12.28 -3.17 -1.31
N GLN A 93 12.50 -1.90 -1.60
CA GLN A 93 13.36 -1.03 -0.79
C GLN A 93 12.60 0.20 -0.31
N ASP A 94 12.97 0.64 0.89
CA ASP A 94 12.48 1.90 1.42
C ASP A 94 13.31 3.05 0.85
N ALA A 95 12.65 4.15 0.53
CA ALA A 95 13.26 5.31 -0.10
C ALA A 95 12.63 6.62 0.41
N THR A 96 13.34 7.71 0.15
CA THR A 96 12.80 9.08 0.22
C THR A 96 12.59 9.58 -1.20
N LEU A 97 11.40 10.10 -1.49
CA LEU A 97 11.13 10.79 -2.76
C LEU A 97 11.54 12.26 -2.65
N ALA A 98 12.30 12.73 -3.63
CA ALA A 98 12.76 14.11 -3.71
C ALA A 98 11.61 15.14 -3.77
N PRO A 99 11.79 16.34 -3.19
CA PRO A 99 10.87 17.45 -3.38
C PRO A 99 10.66 17.79 -4.86
N GLY A 100 9.43 18.11 -5.24
CA GLY A 100 9.11 18.50 -6.61
C GLY A 100 9.03 17.35 -7.60
N ALA A 101 9.25 16.10 -7.16
CA ALA A 101 9.12 14.94 -8.02
C ALA A 101 7.65 14.72 -8.45
N PRO A 102 7.40 14.36 -9.73
CA PRO A 102 6.07 14.02 -10.20
C PRO A 102 5.62 12.65 -9.68
N ILE A 103 4.38 12.57 -9.22
CA ILE A 103 3.76 11.35 -8.68
C ILE A 103 2.52 11.02 -9.52
N ARG A 104 2.52 9.85 -10.17
CA ARG A 104 1.32 9.30 -10.80
C ARG A 104 0.53 8.55 -9.74
N TRP A 105 -0.67 9.03 -9.45
CA TRP A 105 -1.54 8.52 -8.39
C TRP A 105 -2.84 7.91 -8.93
N ASP A 106 -3.14 8.18 -10.20
CA ASP A 106 -4.38 7.76 -10.85
C ASP A 106 -4.13 6.54 -11.73
N PHE A 107 -4.92 5.49 -11.50
CA PHE A 107 -4.78 4.19 -12.14
C PHE A 107 -6.13 3.69 -12.62
N ASP A 108 -6.14 2.98 -13.73
CA ASP A 108 -7.32 2.29 -14.23
C ASP A 108 -7.56 0.94 -13.51
N ASP A 109 -8.63 0.25 -13.90
CA ASP A 109 -9.00 -1.06 -13.34
C ASP A 109 -7.95 -2.16 -13.59
N GLN A 110 -6.98 -1.93 -14.49
CA GLN A 110 -5.87 -2.82 -14.80
C GLN A 110 -4.59 -2.42 -14.06
N VAL A 111 -4.69 -1.49 -13.10
CA VAL A 111 -3.57 -0.98 -12.29
C VAL A 111 -2.51 -0.32 -13.21
N GLN A 112 -2.95 0.22 -14.35
CA GLN A 112 -2.11 1.00 -15.26
C GLN A 112 -2.30 2.50 -15.02
N PRO A 113 -1.24 3.31 -15.09
CA PRO A 113 -1.33 4.74 -14.85
C PRO A 113 -2.18 5.44 -15.93
N VAL A 114 -3.14 6.25 -15.50
CA VAL A 114 -3.91 7.12 -16.43
C VAL A 114 -3.02 8.29 -16.85
N LEU A 115 -2.48 8.23 -18.08
CA LEU A 115 -1.44 9.17 -18.52
C LEU A 115 -1.93 10.61 -18.73
N ASP A 116 -3.23 10.80 -18.93
CA ASP A 116 -3.85 12.13 -19.09
C ASP A 116 -4.07 12.85 -17.76
N SER A 117 -3.96 12.14 -16.63
CA SER A 117 -4.13 12.69 -15.30
C SER A 117 -2.90 13.50 -14.89
N ARG A 118 -3.14 14.71 -14.37
CA ARG A 118 -2.06 15.60 -13.92
C ARG A 118 -1.30 14.95 -12.76
N PRO A 119 0.04 14.81 -12.84
CA PRO A 119 0.84 14.30 -11.74
C PRO A 119 0.68 15.17 -10.49
N LEU A 120 0.67 14.54 -9.33
CA LEU A 120 0.78 15.24 -8.06
C LEU A 120 2.24 15.65 -7.84
N THR A 121 2.45 16.84 -7.29
CA THR A 121 3.79 17.34 -6.93
C THR A 121 3.73 17.96 -5.55
N LEU A 122 4.64 17.53 -4.67
CA LEU A 122 4.81 18.09 -3.34
C LEU A 122 6.22 18.67 -3.21
N TYR A 123 6.32 19.88 -2.67
CA TYR A 123 7.61 20.59 -2.52
C TYR A 123 8.35 20.22 -1.23
N THR A 124 7.91 19.17 -0.54
CA THR A 124 8.57 18.59 0.63
C THR A 124 9.01 17.17 0.31
N PRO A 125 10.12 16.67 0.87
CA PRO A 125 10.50 15.27 0.71
C PRO A 125 9.40 14.36 1.24
N ILE A 126 9.15 13.25 0.55
CA ILE A 126 8.20 12.23 1.02
C ILE A 126 8.99 11.05 1.55
N TYR A 127 8.86 10.81 2.85
CA TYR A 127 9.49 9.69 3.54
C TYR A 127 8.60 8.44 3.46
N PHE A 128 9.19 7.28 3.80
CA PHE A 128 8.50 6.00 3.89
C PHE A 128 7.88 5.54 2.56
N VAL A 129 8.59 5.78 1.45
CA VAL A 129 8.23 5.26 0.14
C VAL A 129 8.75 3.84 0.03
N LYS A 130 7.89 2.87 -0.28
CA LYS A 130 8.32 1.48 -0.56
C LYS A 130 8.19 1.19 -2.04
N THR A 131 9.29 0.91 -2.71
CA THR A 131 9.24 0.42 -4.09
C THR A 131 8.91 -1.07 -4.11
N PHE A 132 8.19 -1.52 -5.14
CA PHE A 132 7.83 -2.93 -5.34
C PHE A 132 7.67 -3.24 -6.82
N SER A 133 7.69 -4.54 -7.19
CA SER A 133 7.58 -5.00 -8.59
C SER A 133 8.53 -4.28 -9.55
N ASP A 134 9.73 -3.95 -9.06
CA ASP A 134 10.71 -3.19 -9.81
C ASP A 134 11.60 -4.12 -10.65
N ASP A 135 11.59 -3.95 -11.97
CA ASP A 135 12.40 -4.72 -12.91
C ASP A 135 13.85 -4.21 -13.03
N GLY A 136 14.17 -3.09 -12.38
CA GLY A 136 15.48 -2.44 -12.37
C GLY A 136 15.81 -1.63 -13.61
N THR A 137 14.93 -1.59 -14.63
CA THR A 137 15.18 -0.90 -15.90
C THR A 137 14.15 0.18 -16.22
N ILE A 138 12.91 0.03 -15.76
CA ILE A 138 11.85 1.00 -15.99
C ILE A 138 12.13 2.29 -15.19
N GLU A 139 11.86 3.41 -15.85
CA GLU A 139 12.00 4.77 -15.29
C GLU A 139 10.98 5.03 -14.18
N TRP A 140 9.71 4.63 -14.40
CA TRP A 140 8.59 4.77 -13.48
C TRP A 140 8.40 3.50 -12.65
N VAL A 141 8.74 3.57 -11.37
CA VAL A 141 8.68 2.43 -10.45
C VAL A 141 7.39 2.48 -9.64
N HIS A 142 6.76 1.33 -9.45
CA HIS A 142 5.63 1.22 -8.53
C HIS A 142 6.08 1.46 -7.09
N ALA A 143 5.32 2.28 -6.38
CA ALA A 143 5.64 2.70 -5.03
C ALA A 143 4.38 2.72 -4.16
N MET A 144 4.51 2.24 -2.93
CA MET A 144 3.56 2.52 -1.87
C MET A 144 4.04 3.77 -1.13
N ILE A 145 3.22 4.83 -1.16
CA ILE A 145 3.49 6.07 -0.45
C ILE A 145 2.50 6.20 0.71
N ALA A 146 3.03 6.42 1.92
CA ALA A 146 2.22 6.65 3.11
C ALA A 146 1.27 7.85 2.89
N GLY A 147 -0.04 7.60 3.01
CA GLY A 147 -1.09 8.62 2.86
C GLY A 147 -1.68 8.73 1.45
N PHE A 148 -0.96 8.26 0.42
CA PHE A 148 -1.43 8.30 -0.98
C PHE A 148 -1.82 6.92 -1.52
N GLY A 149 -1.22 5.85 -0.99
CA GLY A 149 -1.45 4.48 -1.48
C GLY A 149 -0.49 4.13 -2.60
N HIS A 150 -0.97 3.42 -3.62
CA HIS A 150 -0.15 3.07 -4.78
C HIS A 150 0.05 4.24 -5.71
N CYS A 151 1.29 4.41 -6.11
CA CYS A 151 1.75 5.44 -7.01
C CYS A 151 2.80 4.88 -7.96
N GLN A 152 3.10 5.63 -9.02
CA GLN A 152 4.35 5.51 -9.75
C GLN A 152 5.17 6.77 -9.60
N VAL A 153 6.47 6.59 -9.42
CA VAL A 153 7.46 7.67 -9.27
C VAL A 153 8.68 7.38 -10.12
N GLN A 154 9.38 8.43 -10.55
CA GLN A 154 10.62 8.24 -11.32
C GLN A 154 11.75 7.78 -10.41
N ARG A 155 12.48 6.74 -10.84
CA ARG A 155 13.62 6.17 -10.12
C ARG A 155 14.69 7.21 -9.79
N CYS A 156 14.98 8.12 -10.69
CA CYS A 156 16.01 9.15 -10.50
C CYS A 156 15.68 10.13 -9.35
N ASN A 157 14.43 10.17 -8.89
CA ASN A 157 13.98 10.99 -7.76
C ASN A 157 13.93 10.22 -6.44
N LEU A 158 14.32 8.94 -6.42
CA LEU A 158 14.35 8.10 -5.23
C LEU A 158 15.74 8.03 -4.63
N ASP A 159 15.83 8.35 -3.34
CA ASP A 159 17.00 8.11 -2.51
C ASP A 159 16.74 6.87 -1.65
N PHE A 160 17.40 5.75 -1.99
CA PHE A 160 17.16 4.44 -1.35
C PHE A 160 17.92 4.31 -0.03
N HIS A 161 17.23 3.78 0.98
CA HIS A 161 17.80 3.50 2.30
C HIS A 161 18.21 2.02 2.39
N GLY A 162 19.41 1.77 2.91
CA GLY A 162 19.93 0.42 3.20
C GLY A 162 19.63 -0.07 4.60
#